data_AF-K2KLP3-F1
#
_entry.id   AF-K2KLP3-F1
#
_cell.length_a   1.000
_cell.length_b   1.000
_cell.length_c   1.000
_cell.angle_alpha   90.00
_cell.angle_beta   90.00
_cell.angle_gamma   90.00
#
_symmetry.space_group_name_H-M   'P 1'
#
loop_
_entity.id
_entity.type
_entity.pdbx_description
1 polymer ?
#
loop_
_entity_poly.entity_id
_entity_poly.type
_entity_poly.pdbx_seq_one_letter_code
_entity_poly.pdbx_strand_id
1 'polypeptide(L)'
;MLVPDLEERLPGRGLWISADRAALDRAVAKGLFSRAARATVRVPEGLADRVEALLAQRLVRQVGLARRAGKAVGGYEKVRSWLQNGTACVLLAAMDGADEGRGKLRALAGRLPVLEVLRADEMGEAFGRDRAVHIAIARGGLAERILTESARLVGLRRFELAKPSPGTTMGTAPGTAQSAGRNGT
;
A
#
# COMPACT_ATOMS: atom_id res chain seq x y z
N MET A 1 -2.25 23.78 -17.81
CA MET A 1 -1.31 23.03 -16.95
C MET A 1 -2.10 21.94 -16.25
N LEU A 2 -1.58 20.71 -16.20
CA LEU A 2 -2.24 19.61 -15.49
C LEU A 2 -1.81 19.61 -14.01
N VAL A 3 -2.78 19.51 -13.11
CA VAL A 3 -2.56 19.48 -11.65
C VAL A 3 -3.25 18.24 -11.09
N PRO A 4 -2.55 17.38 -10.33
CA PRO A 4 -3.18 16.28 -9.62
C PRO A 4 -4.13 16.79 -8.53
N ASP A 5 -5.42 16.47 -8.65
CA ASP A 5 -6.42 16.76 -7.62
C ASP A 5 -6.79 15.50 -6.84
N LEU A 6 -6.04 15.23 -5.76
CA LEU A 6 -6.32 14.08 -4.90
C LEU A 6 -7.47 14.35 -3.92
N GLU A 7 -7.83 15.62 -3.70
CA GLU A 7 -8.92 16.03 -2.80
C GLU A 7 -10.27 16.10 -3.51
N GLU A 8 -10.29 16.17 -4.84
CA GLU A 8 -11.50 16.31 -5.65
C GLU A 8 -12.20 17.65 -5.35
N ARG A 9 -11.40 18.70 -5.13
CA ARG A 9 -11.85 20.03 -4.68
C ARG A 9 -11.43 21.17 -5.58
N LEU A 10 -10.59 20.94 -6.59
CA LEU A 10 -10.15 22.01 -7.47
C LEU A 10 -11.30 22.45 -8.38
N PRO A 11 -11.57 23.76 -8.51
CA PRO A 11 -12.58 24.26 -9.43
C PRO A 11 -12.11 24.11 -10.89
N GLY A 12 -13.05 24.00 -11.82
CA GLY A 12 -12.78 24.01 -13.27
C GLY A 12 -13.01 22.66 -13.95
N ARG A 13 -12.30 22.41 -15.06
CA ARG A 13 -12.45 21.21 -15.88
C ARG A 13 -11.59 20.06 -15.33
N GLY A 14 -12.22 19.12 -14.65
CA GLY A 14 -11.59 17.91 -14.14
C GLY A 14 -11.46 16.78 -15.18
N LEU A 15 -10.48 15.90 -14.96
CA LEU A 15 -10.30 14.64 -15.67
C LEU A 15 -10.11 13.55 -14.63
N TRP A 16 -10.78 12.42 -14.82
CA TRP A 16 -10.65 11.26 -13.95
C TRP A 16 -9.76 10.21 -14.60
N ILE A 17 -8.86 9.64 -13.80
CA ILE A 17 -8.02 8.52 -14.20
C ILE A 17 -7.98 7.51 -13.07
N SER A 18 -8.00 6.23 -13.41
CA SER A 18 -7.79 5.16 -12.44
C SER A 18 -6.46 5.37 -11.72
N ALA A 19 -6.45 5.17 -10.40
CA ALA A 19 -5.24 5.19 -9.58
C ALA A 19 -4.40 3.94 -9.86
N ASP A 20 -3.86 3.85 -11.07
CA ASP A 20 -3.06 2.73 -11.57
C ASP A 20 -1.87 3.29 -12.35
N ARG A 21 -0.67 2.82 -12.04
CA ARG A 21 0.58 3.30 -12.65
C ARG A 21 0.53 3.18 -14.18
N ALA A 22 0.13 2.01 -14.69
CA ALA A 22 0.11 1.74 -16.11
C ALA A 22 -0.95 2.56 -16.85
N ALA A 23 -2.09 2.82 -16.22
CA ALA A 23 -3.11 3.72 -16.74
C ALA A 23 -2.58 5.16 -16.88
N LEU A 24 -1.89 5.68 -15.86
CA LEU A 24 -1.25 7.00 -15.91
C LEU A 24 -0.21 7.07 -17.02
N ASP A 25 0.74 6.13 -17.05
CA ASP A 25 1.83 6.12 -18.02
C ASP A 25 1.29 6.04 -19.46
N ARG A 26 0.26 5.23 -19.69
CA ARG A 26 -0.44 5.16 -20.97
C ARG A 26 -1.13 6.48 -21.34
N ALA A 27 -1.75 7.15 -20.38
CA ALA A 27 -2.43 8.42 -20.62
C ALA A 27 -1.43 9.53 -21.00
N VAL A 28 -0.25 9.54 -20.39
CA VAL A 28 0.86 10.41 -20.76
C VAL A 28 1.36 10.08 -22.17
N ALA A 29 1.75 8.82 -22.41
CA ALA A 29 2.37 8.39 -23.67
C ALA A 29 1.46 8.59 -24.89
N LYS A 30 0.15 8.41 -24.74
CA LYS A 30 -0.82 8.59 -25.83
C LYS A 30 -1.45 9.99 -25.90
N GLY A 31 -1.00 10.93 -25.06
CA GLY A 31 -1.55 12.29 -25.03
C GLY A 31 -3.05 12.34 -24.69
N LEU A 32 -3.54 11.38 -23.90
CA LEU A 32 -4.99 11.23 -23.64
C LEU A 32 -5.54 12.43 -22.86
N PHE A 33 -4.73 13.08 -22.01
CA PHE A 33 -5.12 14.27 -21.27
C PHE A 33 -5.49 15.43 -22.20
N SER A 34 -4.66 15.73 -23.20
CA SER A 34 -4.95 16.79 -24.18
C SER A 34 -6.18 16.46 -25.02
N ARG A 35 -6.34 15.19 -25.42
CA ARG A 35 -7.50 14.72 -26.18
C ARG A 35 -8.80 14.86 -25.39
N ALA A 36 -8.80 14.43 -24.13
CA ALA A 36 -9.97 14.51 -23.26
C ALA A 36 -10.30 15.95 -22.85
N ALA A 37 -9.29 16.79 -22.61
CA ALA A 37 -9.46 18.20 -22.29
C ALA A 37 -9.91 19.06 -23.49
N ARG A 38 -9.79 18.52 -24.72
CA ARG A 38 -9.95 19.24 -26.00
C ARG A 38 -9.12 20.52 -26.06
N ALA A 39 -7.92 20.47 -25.49
CA ALA A 39 -7.00 21.60 -25.38
C ALA A 39 -5.56 21.07 -25.27
N THR A 40 -4.57 21.90 -25.62
CA THR A 40 -3.16 21.56 -25.42
C THR A 40 -2.86 21.54 -23.91
N VAL A 41 -2.60 20.34 -23.37
CA VAL A 41 -2.24 20.15 -21.96
C VAL A 41 -0.78 19.75 -21.86
N ARG A 42 0.03 20.60 -21.20
CA ARG A 42 1.39 20.23 -20.81
C ARG A 42 1.34 19.31 -19.60
N VAL A 43 1.81 18.07 -19.79
CA VAL A 43 1.93 17.07 -18.73
C VAL A 43 3.36 17.13 -18.18
N PRO A 44 3.54 17.30 -16.84
CA PRO A 44 4.85 17.22 -16.23
C PRO A 44 5.48 15.84 -16.40
N GLU A 45 6.80 15.79 -16.59
CA GLU A 45 7.55 14.54 -16.49
C GLU A 45 7.42 13.94 -15.09
N GLY A 46 7.45 12.61 -14.99
CA GLY A 46 7.30 11.91 -13.71
C GLY A 46 5.94 12.11 -13.04
N LEU A 47 4.86 12.37 -13.80
CA LEU A 47 3.51 12.58 -13.24
C LEU A 47 3.09 11.44 -12.30
N ALA A 48 3.37 10.19 -12.69
CA ALA A 48 3.00 9.03 -11.90
C ALA A 48 3.76 8.97 -10.56
N ASP A 49 5.07 9.22 -10.55
CA ASP A 49 5.89 9.30 -9.32
C ASP A 49 5.41 10.44 -8.43
N ARG A 50 5.06 11.60 -9.01
CA ARG A 50 4.52 12.72 -8.26
C ARG A 50 3.18 12.39 -7.62
N VAL A 51 2.28 11.72 -8.33
CA VAL A 51 0.97 11.30 -7.79
C VAL A 51 1.15 10.28 -6.67
N GLU A 52 2.05 9.32 -6.85
CA GLU A 52 2.41 8.31 -5.86
C GLU A 52 2.93 8.97 -4.56
N ALA A 53 3.92 9.86 -4.65
CA ALA A 53 4.46 10.59 -3.51
C ALA A 53 3.40 11.45 -2.79
N LEU A 54 2.52 12.13 -3.54
CA LEU A 54 1.44 12.93 -2.97
C LEU A 54 0.40 12.07 -2.23
N LEU A 55 0.06 10.89 -2.77
CA LEU A 55 -0.82 9.92 -2.12
C LEU A 55 -0.18 9.36 -0.83
N ALA A 56 1.12 9.03 -0.87
CA ALA A 56 1.85 8.57 0.30
C ALA A 56 1.86 9.61 1.42
N GLN A 57 2.26 10.85 1.12
CA GLN A 57 2.21 11.96 2.08
C GLN A 57 0.81 12.19 2.64
N ARG A 58 -0.22 12.08 1.81
CA ARG A 58 -1.61 12.22 2.25
C ARG A 58 -2.01 11.12 3.21
N LEU A 59 -1.69 9.87 2.91
CA LEU A 59 -1.95 8.75 3.79
C LEU A 59 -1.25 8.94 5.15
N VAL A 60 0.02 9.35 5.15
CA VAL A 60 0.78 9.72 6.36
C VAL A 60 0.07 10.83 7.15
N ARG A 61 -0.42 11.89 6.47
CA ARG A 61 -1.20 12.95 7.12
C ARG A 61 -2.49 12.45 7.77
N GLN A 62 -3.22 11.52 7.12
CA GLN A 62 -4.43 10.92 7.70
C GLN A 62 -4.12 10.09 8.94
N VAL A 63 -3.03 9.30 8.91
CA VAL A 63 -2.55 8.56 10.08
C VAL A 63 -2.16 9.52 11.21
N GLY A 64 -1.45 10.61 10.90
CA GLY A 64 -1.10 11.64 11.88
C GLY A 64 -2.32 12.32 12.49
N LEU A 65 -3.38 12.57 11.70
CA LEU A 65 -4.65 13.09 12.20
C LEU A 65 -5.35 12.08 13.11
N ALA A 66 -5.38 10.79 12.73
CA ALA A 66 -5.92 9.73 13.57
C ALA A 66 -5.17 9.60 14.90
N ARG A 67 -3.84 9.74 14.89
CA ARG A 67 -3.02 9.78 16.11
C ARG A 67 -3.42 10.94 17.02
N ARG A 68 -3.51 12.16 16.48
CA ARG A 68 -3.91 13.36 17.26
C ARG A 68 -5.33 13.23 17.82
N ALA A 69 -6.23 12.55 17.12
CA ALA A 69 -7.58 12.26 17.57
C ALA A 69 -7.67 11.09 18.58
N GLY A 70 -6.55 10.48 18.98
CA GLY A 70 -6.53 9.30 19.85
C GLY A 70 -7.09 8.03 19.20
N LYS A 71 -7.18 8.00 17.86
CA LYS A 71 -7.70 6.90 17.05
C LYS A 71 -6.62 6.08 16.35
N ALA A 72 -5.34 6.34 16.62
CA ALA A 72 -4.24 5.53 16.12
C ALA A 72 -3.18 5.30 17.21
N VAL A 73 -2.63 4.09 17.25
CA VAL A 73 -1.48 3.73 18.09
C VAL A 73 -0.39 3.10 17.25
N GLY A 74 0.86 3.36 17.63
CA GLY A 74 2.04 2.80 16.96
C GLY A 74 2.90 1.99 17.93
N GLY A 75 3.58 0.98 17.39
CA GLY A 75 4.47 0.08 18.12
C GLY A 75 3.80 -1.25 18.49
N TYR A 76 4.62 -2.29 18.55
CA TYR A 76 4.17 -3.69 18.63
C TYR A 76 3.20 -3.94 19.81
N GLU A 77 3.59 -3.59 21.04
CA GLU A 77 2.77 -3.86 22.23
C GLU A 77 1.42 -3.13 22.24
N LYS A 78 1.41 -1.85 21.84
CA LYS A 78 0.16 -1.06 21.79
C LYS A 78 -0.78 -1.59 20.72
N VAL A 79 -0.24 -1.93 19.55
CA VAL A 79 -0.99 -2.50 18.44
C VAL A 79 -1.55 -3.87 18.83
N ARG A 80 -0.73 -4.74 19.42
CA ARG A 80 -1.14 -6.05 19.93
C ARG A 80 -2.32 -5.91 20.90
N SER A 81 -2.22 -5.02 21.89
CA SER A 81 -3.30 -4.77 22.85
C SER A 81 -4.59 -4.32 22.17
N TRP A 82 -4.51 -3.40 21.20
CA TRP A 82 -5.69 -2.93 20.46
C TRP A 82 -6.35 -3.99 19.59
N LEU A 83 -5.56 -4.89 19.00
CA LEU A 83 -6.07 -6.03 18.23
C LEU A 83 -6.77 -7.03 19.16
N GLN A 84 -6.14 -7.40 20.28
CA GLN A 84 -6.70 -8.34 21.25
C GLN A 84 -8.00 -7.83 21.89
N ASN A 85 -8.06 -6.53 22.18
CA ASN A 85 -9.22 -5.90 22.79
C ASN A 85 -10.29 -5.47 21.77
N GLY A 86 -10.13 -5.80 20.48
CA GLY A 86 -11.10 -5.46 19.42
C GLY A 86 -11.26 -3.96 19.13
N THR A 87 -10.33 -3.13 19.59
CA THR A 87 -10.36 -1.67 19.37
C THR A 87 -9.93 -1.30 17.96
N ALA A 88 -8.97 -2.05 17.41
CA ALA A 88 -8.46 -1.84 16.06
C ALA A 88 -9.45 -2.34 15.01
N CYS A 89 -9.57 -1.59 13.91
CA CYS A 89 -10.31 -1.99 12.72
C CYS A 89 -9.44 -2.08 11.46
N VAL A 90 -8.24 -1.47 11.47
CA VAL A 90 -7.26 -1.53 10.39
C VAL A 90 -5.87 -1.68 11.01
N LEU A 91 -5.05 -2.55 10.44
CA LEU A 91 -3.63 -2.70 10.75
C LEU A 91 -2.82 -2.16 9.58
N LEU A 92 -1.88 -1.24 9.85
CA LEU A 92 -0.83 -0.88 8.90
C LEU A 92 0.47 -1.54 9.35
N ALA A 93 1.14 -2.19 8.41
CA ALA A 93 2.46 -2.75 8.59
C ALA A 93 3.40 -2.18 7.53
N ALA A 94 4.62 -1.83 7.93
CA ALA A 94 5.61 -1.33 7.00
C ALA A 94 5.95 -2.42 5.95
N MET A 95 6.00 -2.02 4.68
CA MET A 95 6.32 -2.94 3.59
C MET A 95 7.76 -3.50 3.68
N ASP A 96 8.66 -2.73 4.29
CA ASP A 96 10.06 -3.05 4.59
C ASP A 96 10.26 -3.52 6.05
N GLY A 97 9.18 -3.82 6.77
CA GLY A 97 9.23 -4.39 8.12
C GLY A 97 9.64 -5.87 8.15
N ALA A 98 10.22 -6.31 9.27
CA ALA A 98 10.62 -7.70 9.45
C ALA A 98 9.43 -8.67 9.44
N ASP A 99 9.59 -9.80 8.73
CA ASP A 99 8.54 -10.81 8.52
C ASP A 99 7.96 -11.39 9.81
N GLU A 100 8.82 -11.65 10.80
CA GLU A 100 8.40 -12.28 12.05
C GLU A 100 7.38 -11.44 12.83
N GLY A 101 7.65 -10.12 12.95
CA GLY A 101 6.75 -9.18 13.63
C GLY A 101 5.44 -8.99 12.88
N ARG A 102 5.51 -8.91 11.54
CA ARG A 102 4.33 -8.83 10.67
C ARG A 102 3.46 -10.07 10.79
N GLY A 103 4.04 -11.27 10.77
CA GLY A 103 3.32 -12.53 10.86
C GLY A 103 2.50 -12.64 12.15
N LYS A 104 3.10 -12.30 13.31
CA LYS A 104 2.42 -12.35 14.62
C LYS A 104 1.22 -11.39 14.68
N LEU A 105 1.40 -10.14 14.27
CA LEU A 105 0.30 -9.16 14.30
C LEU A 105 -0.75 -9.43 13.22
N ARG A 106 -0.37 -9.96 12.06
CA ARG A 106 -1.30 -10.38 11.01
C ARG A 106 -2.19 -11.53 11.47
N ALA A 107 -1.62 -12.51 12.18
CA ALA A 107 -2.40 -13.58 12.79
C ALA A 107 -3.41 -13.04 13.81
N LEU A 108 -3.00 -12.06 14.64
CA LEU A 108 -3.90 -11.41 15.60
C LEU A 108 -4.97 -10.51 14.94
N ALA A 109 -4.66 -9.91 13.80
CA ALA A 109 -5.61 -9.10 13.05
C ALA A 109 -6.75 -9.92 12.44
N GLY A 110 -6.54 -11.22 12.19
CA GLY A 110 -7.56 -12.12 11.68
C GLY A 110 -8.16 -11.63 10.35
N ARG A 111 -9.41 -11.17 10.39
CA ARG A 111 -10.14 -10.66 9.21
C ARG A 111 -10.02 -9.16 8.99
N LEU A 112 -9.34 -8.44 9.88
CA LEU A 112 -9.16 -6.99 9.72
C LEU A 112 -8.29 -6.70 8.48
N PRO A 113 -8.57 -5.63 7.74
CA PRO A 113 -7.70 -5.15 6.68
C PRO A 113 -6.27 -4.90 7.19
N VAL A 114 -5.30 -5.51 6.51
CA VAL A 114 -3.87 -5.29 6.72
C VAL A 114 -3.32 -4.55 5.51
N LEU A 115 -2.76 -3.37 5.75
CA LEU A 115 -2.25 -2.46 4.73
C LEU A 115 -0.73 -2.44 4.78
N GLU A 116 -0.10 -2.92 3.71
CA GLU A 116 1.36 -3.03 3.55
C GLU A 116 1.81 -2.11 2.42
N VAL A 117 1.51 -0.82 2.57
CA VAL A 117 1.62 0.16 1.47
C VAL A 117 2.63 1.26 1.74
N LEU A 118 2.97 1.51 3.01
CA LEU A 118 3.93 2.52 3.46
C LEU A 118 5.22 1.84 3.92
N ARG A 119 6.33 2.56 3.81
CA ARG A 119 7.62 2.22 4.40
C ARG A 119 7.69 2.65 5.86
N ALA A 120 8.64 2.08 6.61
CA ALA A 120 8.77 2.32 8.04
C ALA A 120 9.10 3.79 8.37
N ASP A 121 9.87 4.46 7.53
CA ASP A 121 10.19 5.89 7.65
C ASP A 121 8.95 6.77 7.42
N GLU A 122 8.19 6.52 6.36
CA GLU A 122 6.92 7.21 6.07
C GLU A 122 5.91 7.05 7.23
N MET A 123 5.81 5.85 7.79
CA MET A 123 4.98 5.58 8.97
C MET A 123 5.52 6.31 10.21
N GLY A 124 6.84 6.45 10.34
CA GLY A 124 7.50 7.18 11.41
C GLY A 124 7.12 8.65 11.46
N GLU A 125 7.03 9.31 10.30
CA GLU A 125 6.66 10.72 10.17
C GLU A 125 5.31 11.03 10.84
N ALA A 126 4.31 10.16 10.69
CA ALA A 126 3.00 10.34 11.32
C ALA A 126 3.07 10.39 12.87
N PHE A 127 4.10 9.77 13.45
CA PHE A 127 4.36 9.68 14.88
C PHE A 127 5.46 10.64 15.37
N GLY A 128 6.10 11.40 14.47
CA GLY A 128 7.26 12.24 14.81
C GLY A 128 8.47 11.40 15.23
N ARG A 129 8.69 10.27 14.55
CA ARG A 129 9.78 9.33 14.81
C ARG A 129 10.50 9.03 13.51
N ASP A 130 11.75 8.59 13.59
CA ASP A 130 12.49 8.19 12.39
C ASP A 130 11.86 6.98 11.70
N ARG A 131 11.33 6.03 12.49
CA ARG A 131 10.70 4.80 11.98
C ARG A 131 9.53 4.33 12.84
N ALA A 132 8.53 3.74 12.19
CA ALA A 132 7.45 2.98 12.82
C ALA A 132 7.06 1.76 11.95
N VAL A 133 7.03 0.58 12.54
CA VAL A 133 6.79 -0.67 11.79
C VAL A 133 5.32 -1.10 11.80
N HIS A 134 4.59 -0.80 12.88
CA HIS A 134 3.21 -1.24 13.08
C HIS A 134 2.35 -0.11 13.63
N ILE A 135 1.19 0.07 13.03
CA ILE A 135 0.17 1.04 13.44
C ILE A 135 -1.20 0.38 13.43
N ALA A 136 -2.00 0.59 14.48
CA ALA A 136 -3.40 0.19 14.52
C ALA A 136 -4.28 1.43 14.50
N ILE A 137 -5.38 1.36 13.74
CA ILE A 137 -6.38 2.43 13.63
C ILE A 137 -7.71 1.95 14.22
N ALA A 138 -8.30 2.74 15.11
CA ALA A 138 -9.61 2.49 15.68
C ALA A 138 -10.73 2.82 14.68
N ARG A 139 -11.91 2.24 14.89
CA ARG A 139 -13.09 2.47 14.04
C ARG A 139 -13.48 3.97 13.98
N GLY A 140 -13.84 4.42 12.78
CA GLY A 140 -14.37 5.76 12.52
C GLY A 140 -14.06 6.24 11.10
N GLY A 141 -14.53 7.44 10.73
CA GLY A 141 -14.36 7.98 9.37
C GLY A 141 -12.90 8.17 8.93
N LEU A 142 -11.95 8.29 9.86
CA LEU A 142 -10.52 8.31 9.52
C LEU A 142 -10.02 6.94 9.03
N ALA A 143 -10.57 5.84 9.55
CA ALA A 143 -10.22 4.50 9.07
C ALA A 143 -10.70 4.28 7.63
N GLU A 144 -11.93 4.70 7.32
CA GLU A 144 -12.47 4.64 5.95
C GLU A 144 -11.63 5.45 4.97
N ARG A 145 -11.26 6.68 5.34
CA ARG A 145 -10.36 7.52 4.54
C ARG A 145 -9.01 6.85 4.33
N ILE A 146 -8.40 6.31 5.39
CA ILE A 146 -7.13 5.58 5.32
C ILE A 146 -7.23 4.39 4.35
N LEU A 147 -8.32 3.61 4.39
CA LEU A 147 -8.55 2.51 3.47
C LEU A 147 -8.66 2.97 2.01
N THR A 148 -9.43 4.02 1.74
CA THR A 148 -9.57 4.58 0.39
C THR A 148 -8.25 5.08 -0.17
N GLU A 149 -7.50 5.88 0.61
CA GLU A 149 -6.21 6.41 0.18
C GLU A 149 -5.18 5.28 -0.03
N SER A 150 -5.20 4.28 0.84
CA SER A 150 -4.30 3.12 0.71
C SER A 150 -4.62 2.30 -0.54
N ALA A 151 -5.90 2.11 -0.88
CA ALA A 151 -6.29 1.42 -2.10
C ALA A 151 -5.80 2.16 -3.37
N ARG A 152 -5.88 3.49 -3.37
CA ARG A 152 -5.32 4.33 -4.46
C ARG A 152 -3.80 4.16 -4.53
N LEU A 153 -3.10 4.28 -3.40
CA LEU A 153 -1.64 4.15 -3.35
C LEU A 153 -1.15 2.77 -3.80
N VAL A 154 -1.87 1.70 -3.44
CA VAL A 154 -1.56 0.33 -3.90
C VAL A 154 -1.54 0.26 -5.42
N GLY A 155 -2.49 0.87 -6.12
CA GLY A 155 -2.50 0.83 -7.59
C GLY A 155 -1.32 1.57 -8.23
N LEU A 156 -0.71 2.55 -7.53
CA LEU A 156 0.50 3.22 -7.98
C LEU A 156 1.79 2.45 -7.60
N ARG A 157 1.80 1.79 -6.44
CA ARG A 157 2.96 1.01 -5.92
C ARG A 157 2.97 -0.48 -6.32
N ARG A 158 1.91 -1.00 -6.97
CA ARG A 158 1.79 -2.41 -7.40
C ARG A 158 3.00 -2.93 -8.18
N PHE A 159 3.70 -2.06 -8.92
CA PHE A 159 4.89 -2.42 -9.66
C PHE A 159 6.15 -2.56 -8.77
N GLU A 160 6.23 -1.84 -7.65
CA GLU A 160 7.31 -1.98 -6.67
C GLU A 160 7.12 -3.20 -5.77
N LEU A 161 5.87 -3.51 -5.40
CA LEU A 161 5.50 -4.67 -4.57
C LEU A 161 5.65 -6.01 -5.32
N ALA A 162 5.75 -5.97 -6.65
CA ALA A 162 5.93 -7.14 -7.50
C ALA A 162 7.40 -7.48 -7.79
N LYS A 163 8.37 -7.08 -6.94
CA LYS A 163 9.72 -7.65 -6.98
C LYS A 163 9.73 -8.99 -6.26
N PRO A 164 9.90 -10.14 -6.95
CA PRO A 164 10.18 -11.39 -6.27
C PRO A 164 11.57 -11.31 -5.63
N SER A 165 11.66 -11.65 -4.34
CA SER A 165 12.94 -11.84 -3.65
C SER A 165 13.75 -12.94 -4.37
N PRO A 166 15.01 -12.69 -4.79
CA PRO A 166 15.84 -13.75 -5.33
C PRO A 166 16.34 -14.60 -4.15
N GLY A 167 15.75 -15.78 -3.96
CA GLY A 167 16.26 -16.71 -2.94
C GLY A 167 15.28 -17.75 -2.44
N THR A 168 14.81 -18.63 -3.31
CA THR A 168 14.53 -20.01 -2.89
C THR A 168 15.15 -20.94 -3.93
N THR A 169 16.38 -21.35 -3.63
CA THR A 169 17.05 -22.46 -4.31
C THR A 169 16.12 -23.67 -4.24
N MET A 170 15.69 -24.16 -5.40
CA MET A 170 14.95 -25.41 -5.53
C MET A 170 15.82 -26.54 -4.97
N GLY A 171 15.46 -27.02 -3.78
CA GLY A 171 16.02 -28.23 -3.19
C GLY A 171 15.64 -29.44 -4.05
N THR A 172 16.66 -30.14 -4.52
CA THR A 172 16.60 -31.45 -5.15
C THR A 172 15.78 -32.43 -4.31
N ALA A 173 14.71 -32.97 -4.89
CA ALA A 173 13.92 -34.03 -4.27
C ALA A 173 14.71 -35.35 -4.23
N PRO A 174 14.75 -36.08 -3.09
CA PRO A 174 15.15 -37.48 -3.10
C PRO A 174 13.98 -38.34 -3.55
N GLY A 175 14.27 -39.26 -4.46
CA GLY A 175 13.29 -40.19 -5.01
C GLY A 175 12.84 -41.26 -4.02
N THR A 176 11.66 -41.81 -4.28
CA THR A 176 11.30 -43.20 -3.99
C THR A 176 10.02 -43.54 -4.73
N ALA A 177 10.14 -44.37 -5.77
CA ALA A 177 9.03 -45.15 -6.31
C ALA A 177 9.59 -46.52 -6.72
N GLN A 178 9.26 -47.53 -5.92
CA GLN A 178 9.31 -48.92 -6.30
C GLN A 178 8.24 -49.19 -7.37
N SER A 179 8.58 -49.98 -8.39
CA SER A 179 7.72 -51.10 -8.81
C SER A 179 8.52 -52.11 -9.62
N ALA A 180 8.51 -53.35 -9.14
CA ALA A 180 8.97 -54.54 -9.85
C ALA A 180 8.03 -54.89 -11.03
N GLY A 181 8.55 -55.55 -12.07
CA GLY A 181 7.72 -56.14 -13.12
C GLY A 181 8.48 -56.69 -14.34
N ARG A 182 8.82 -57.98 -14.27
CA ARG A 182 9.29 -58.89 -15.33
C ARG A 182 8.52 -58.81 -16.68
N ASN A 183 9.26 -58.94 -17.80
CA ASN A 183 9.15 -59.99 -18.85
C ASN A 183 10.16 -59.67 -19.97
N GLY A 184 11.10 -60.57 -20.30
CA GLY A 184 10.96 -61.59 -21.37
C GLY A 184 11.21 -60.92 -22.73
N THR A 185 12.36 -61.06 -23.39
CA THR A 185 13.04 -62.28 -23.88
C THR A 185 14.55 -62.26 -23.71
#